data_AF-A0A7X2FX79-F1
#
_entry.id   AF-A0A7X2FX79-F1
#
_cell.length_a   1.000
_cell.length_b   1.000
_cell.length_c   1.000
_cell.angle_alpha   90.00
_cell.angle_beta   90.00
_cell.angle_gamma   90.00
#
_symmetry.space_group_name_H-M   'P 1'
#
loop_
_entity.id
_entity.type
_entity.pdbx_description
1 polymer ?
#
loop_
_entity_poly.entity_id
_entity_poly.type
_entity_poly.pdbx_seq_one_letter_code
_entity_poly.pdbx_strand_id
1 'polypeptide(L)'
;MTDSSSLANDGRSNAPLVHRVDLIVTLILYAVSLWLFYVTTSFDEVSALFSTGMAPEIYPQCILVVIMTLGVVIPFEHRFVEGGAKSLDKGREKPLPRNTLLTALLMIVIASQMPTLGALLTVILNCLLMPLMWGERRPFAILSFTVIFTLCIWALFNYALKVHFEPGLLSVFFE
;
A
#
# COMPACT_ATOMS: atom_id res chain seq x y z
N MET A 1 33.74 50.83 15.87
CA MET A 1 33.52 50.70 14.41
C MET A 1 33.90 49.28 14.05
N THR A 2 32.95 48.37 14.15
CA THR A 2 33.11 46.93 13.92
C THR A 2 32.74 46.65 12.47
N ASP A 3 33.70 46.15 11.71
CA ASP A 3 33.56 45.78 10.30
C ASP A 3 32.43 44.77 10.10
N SER A 4 31.46 45.17 9.30
CA SER A 4 30.24 44.46 8.92
C SER A 4 30.44 43.44 7.79
N SER A 5 31.66 42.95 7.57
CA SER A 5 31.98 42.06 6.44
C SER A 5 31.84 40.56 6.73
N SER A 6 31.40 40.15 7.92
CA SER A 6 31.33 38.73 8.31
C SER A 6 29.97 38.03 8.06
N LEU A 7 28.94 38.72 7.56
CA LEU A 7 27.57 38.15 7.47
C LEU A 7 27.14 37.67 6.08
N ALA A 8 28.08 37.39 5.16
CA ALA A 8 27.75 36.91 3.81
C ALA A 8 28.34 35.54 3.47
N ASN A 9 28.67 34.72 4.46
CA ASN A 9 28.92 33.29 4.25
C ASN A 9 27.91 32.47 5.06
N ASP A 10 26.63 32.72 4.79
CA ASP A 10 25.55 31.87 5.26
C ASP A 10 25.73 30.53 4.52
N GLY A 11 26.33 29.56 5.21
CA GLY A 11 26.67 28.21 4.73
C GLY A 11 25.46 27.34 4.40
N ARG A 12 24.44 27.92 3.74
CA ARG A 12 23.25 27.28 3.21
C ARG A 12 23.44 26.77 1.78
N SER A 13 24.67 26.84 1.26
CA SER A 13 25.02 26.18 0.00
C SER A 13 25.40 24.73 0.29
N ASN A 14 24.60 23.79 -0.21
CA ASN A 14 24.92 22.36 -0.38
C ASN A 14 24.45 21.40 0.74
N ALA A 15 23.29 21.63 1.36
CA ALA A 15 22.51 20.50 1.84
C ALA A 15 21.96 19.76 0.60
N PRO A 16 22.28 18.47 0.38
CA PRO A 16 21.82 17.76 -0.81
C PRO A 16 20.29 17.78 -0.87
N LEU A 17 19.74 18.26 -2.00
CA LEU A 17 18.29 18.36 -2.26
C LEU A 17 17.59 17.00 -2.20
N VAL A 18 18.35 15.91 -2.27
CA VAL A 18 17.82 14.55 -2.29
C VAL A 18 18.67 13.67 -1.39
N HIS A 19 18.00 12.91 -0.51
CA HIS A 19 18.67 11.90 0.28
C HIS A 19 19.05 10.71 -0.62
N ARG A 20 20.34 10.35 -0.66
CA ARG A 20 20.85 9.31 -1.58
C ARG A 20 20.17 7.96 -1.37
N VAL A 21 19.89 7.60 -0.13
CA VAL A 21 19.23 6.33 0.20
C VAL A 21 17.78 6.34 -0.30
N ASP A 22 17.06 7.44 -0.11
CA ASP A 22 15.66 7.55 -0.54
C ASP A 22 15.53 7.62 -2.06
N LEU A 23 16.51 8.21 -2.76
CA LEU A 23 16.59 8.15 -4.22
C LEU A 23 16.78 6.72 -4.71
N ILE A 24 17.68 5.94 -4.09
CA ILE A 24 17.89 4.53 -4.44
C ILE A 24 16.62 3.71 -4.18
N VAL A 25 15.95 3.92 -3.04
CA VAL A 25 14.68 3.25 -2.72
C VAL A 25 13.60 3.59 -3.75
N THR A 26 13.49 4.87 -4.12
CA THR A 26 12.53 5.34 -5.12
C THR A 26 12.82 4.75 -6.49
N LEU A 27 14.10 4.69 -6.89
CA LEU A 27 14.52 4.08 -8.14
C LEU A 27 14.18 2.59 -8.20
N ILE A 28 14.46 1.85 -7.12
CA ILE A 28 14.12 0.42 -7.02
C ILE A 28 12.60 0.24 -7.06
N LEU A 29 11.84 1.05 -6.31
CA LEU A 29 10.38 1.03 -6.31
C LEU A 29 9.83 1.25 -7.72
N TYR A 30 10.33 2.26 -8.44
CA TYR A 30 9.94 2.54 -9.82
C TYR A 30 10.30 1.40 -10.78
N ALA A 31 11.51 0.82 -10.65
CA ALA A 31 11.94 -0.29 -11.47
C ALA A 31 11.03 -1.52 -11.28
N VAL A 32 10.68 -1.84 -10.03
CA VAL A 32 9.75 -2.93 -9.71
C VAL A 32 8.35 -2.61 -10.20
N SER A 33 7.84 -1.39 -9.98
CA SER A 33 6.51 -0.97 -10.44
C SER A 33 6.39 -1.00 -11.96
N LEU A 34 7.40 -0.56 -12.71
CA LEU A 34 7.42 -0.63 -14.18
C LEU A 34 7.49 -2.08 -14.67
N TRP A 35 8.27 -2.93 -14.02
CA TRP A 35 8.30 -4.36 -14.32
C TRP A 35 6.92 -5.00 -14.10
N LEU A 36 6.27 -4.72 -12.98
CA LEU A 36 4.91 -5.21 -12.70
C LEU A 36 3.90 -4.64 -13.72
N PHE A 37 4.03 -3.37 -14.12
CA PHE A 37 3.18 -2.77 -15.14
C PHE A 37 3.37 -3.45 -16.50
N TYR A 38 4.59 -3.86 -16.84
CA TYR A 38 4.82 -4.66 -18.05
C TYR A 38 4.16 -6.04 -17.94
N VAL A 39 4.25 -6.70 -16.78
CA VAL A 39 3.59 -8.00 -16.57
C VAL A 39 2.06 -7.92 -16.72
N THR A 40 1.43 -6.82 -16.30
CA THR A 40 -0.03 -6.67 -16.43
C THR A 40 -0.49 -6.52 -17.88
N THR A 41 0.38 -6.10 -18.80
CA THR A 41 0.06 -6.08 -20.25
C THR A 41 0.09 -7.46 -20.91
N SER A 42 0.61 -8.48 -20.20
CA SER A 42 0.65 -9.86 -20.67
C SER A 42 -0.53 -10.69 -20.18
N PHE A 43 -1.55 -10.07 -19.56
CA PHE A 43 -2.73 -10.77 -19.11
C PHE A 43 -3.64 -11.10 -20.30
N ASP A 44 -4.09 -12.35 -20.39
CA ASP A 44 -5.03 -12.78 -21.43
C ASP A 44 -6.37 -12.02 -21.27
N GLU A 45 -6.91 -11.50 -22.38
CA GLU A 45 -8.24 -10.89 -22.39
C GLU A 45 -9.29 -11.90 -21.91
N VAL A 46 -9.93 -11.61 -20.78
CA VAL A 46 -10.99 -12.45 -20.23
C VAL A 46 -12.23 -12.44 -21.12
N SER A 47 -12.96 -13.55 -21.10
CA SER A 47 -14.18 -13.77 -21.89
C SER A 47 -15.22 -12.66 -21.71
N ALA A 48 -16.05 -12.45 -22.75
CA ALA A 48 -17.10 -11.42 -22.83
C ALA A 48 -18.17 -11.43 -21.70
N LEU A 49 -18.05 -12.31 -20.70
CA LEU A 49 -18.81 -12.24 -19.45
C LEU A 49 -18.28 -11.13 -18.50
N PHE A 50 -17.04 -10.67 -18.68
CA PHE A 50 -16.44 -9.53 -17.96
C PHE A 50 -16.46 -8.20 -18.75
N SER A 51 -16.96 -8.19 -19.99
CA SER A 51 -16.93 -7.01 -20.88
C SER A 51 -17.89 -5.87 -20.51
N THR A 52 -18.67 -6.05 -19.44
CA THR A 52 -19.54 -5.00 -18.85
C THR A 52 -18.89 -4.30 -17.65
N GLY A 53 -17.75 -4.79 -17.17
CA GLY A 53 -16.98 -4.27 -16.04
C GLY A 53 -15.58 -3.79 -16.45
N MET A 54 -14.81 -3.27 -15.49
CA MET A 54 -13.41 -2.89 -15.71
C MET A 54 -12.56 -4.12 -16.06
N ALA A 55 -11.75 -4.04 -17.12
CA ALA A 55 -10.86 -5.13 -17.52
C ALA A 55 -9.88 -5.47 -16.38
N PRO A 56 -9.56 -6.76 -16.17
CA PRO A 56 -8.77 -7.22 -15.02
C PRO A 56 -7.34 -6.67 -15.01
N GLU A 57 -6.83 -6.23 -16.16
CA GLU A 57 -5.54 -5.55 -16.32
C GLU A 57 -5.54 -4.11 -15.79
N ILE A 58 -6.66 -3.39 -15.87
CA ILE A 58 -6.74 -1.97 -15.52
C ILE A 58 -6.65 -1.78 -14.01
N TYR A 59 -7.19 -2.72 -13.23
CA TYR A 59 -7.20 -2.62 -11.77
C TYR A 59 -5.77 -2.61 -11.17
N PRO A 60 -4.88 -3.58 -11.46
CA PRO A 60 -3.48 -3.53 -11.04
C PRO A 60 -2.74 -2.29 -11.56
N GLN A 61 -2.99 -1.87 -12.80
CA GLN A 61 -2.34 -0.69 -13.40
C GLN A 61 -2.70 0.60 -12.64
N CYS A 62 -3.97 0.82 -12.29
CA CYS A 62 -4.40 1.97 -11.48
C CYS A 62 -3.67 2.02 -10.12
N ILE A 63 -3.55 0.88 -9.44
CA ILE A 63 -2.82 0.79 -8.16
C ILE A 63 -1.34 1.14 -8.36
N LEU A 64 -0.70 0.60 -9.40
CA LEU A 64 0.71 0.89 -9.71
C LEU A 64 0.92 2.38 -9.99
N VAL A 65 0.04 3.02 -10.76
CA VAL A 65 0.10 4.48 -11.02
C VAL A 65 -0.03 5.27 -9.73
N VAL A 66 -0.95 4.90 -8.83
CA VAL A 66 -1.10 5.56 -7.52
C VAL A 66 0.16 5.37 -6.66
N ILE A 67 0.72 4.15 -6.60
CA ILE A 67 1.95 3.86 -5.87
C ILE A 67 3.12 4.67 -6.43
N MET A 68 3.28 4.74 -7.75
CA MET A 68 4.33 5.52 -8.39
C MET A 68 4.16 7.01 -8.08
N THR A 69 2.93 7.54 -8.19
CA THR A 69 2.61 8.94 -7.88
C THR A 69 2.95 9.30 -6.43
N LEU A 70 2.57 8.44 -5.47
CA LEU A 70 2.94 8.60 -4.06
C LEU A 70 4.46 8.44 -3.85
N GLY A 71 5.10 7.52 -4.57
CA GLY A 71 6.52 7.23 -4.51
C GLY A 71 7.40 8.42 -4.91
N VAL A 72 6.93 9.33 -5.76
CA VAL A 72 7.62 10.58 -6.10
C VAL A 72 7.89 11.44 -4.86
N VAL A 73 7.08 11.31 -3.80
CA VAL A 73 7.21 12.11 -2.58
C VAL A 73 8.34 11.60 -1.67
N ILE A 74 8.69 10.31 -1.72
CA ILE A 74 9.73 9.66 -0.90
C ILE A 74 11.10 10.36 -0.95
N PRO A 75 11.69 10.71 -2.12
CA PRO A 75 13.00 11.37 -2.15
C PRO A 75 12.97 12.77 -1.49
N PHE A 76 11.79 13.36 -1.32
CA PHE A 76 11.58 14.65 -0.66
C PHE A 76 11.14 14.52 0.81
N GLU A 77 10.92 13.31 1.33
CA GLU A 77 10.39 13.07 2.68
C GLU A 77 11.29 13.68 3.78
N HIS A 78 12.61 13.67 3.56
CA HIS A 78 13.61 14.30 4.44
C HIS A 78 13.40 15.81 4.65
N ARG A 79 12.59 16.48 3.79
CA ARG A 79 12.25 17.90 3.88
C ARG A 79 11.02 18.17 4.74
N PHE A 80 10.10 17.21 4.83
CA PHE A 80 8.82 17.36 5.52
C PHE A 80 8.86 16.91 6.98
N VAL A 81 9.86 16.10 7.38
CA VAL A 81 10.02 15.59 8.75
C VAL A 81 10.95 16.48 9.57
N GLU A 82 10.48 16.99 10.71
CA GLU A 82 11.32 17.65 11.72
C GLU A 82 12.38 16.67 12.26
N GLY A 83 13.65 16.91 11.91
CA GLY A 83 14.79 16.06 12.27
C GLY A 83 15.64 15.55 11.10
N GLY A 84 15.16 15.69 9.86
CA GLY A 84 15.90 15.40 8.63
C GLY A 84 16.31 13.92 8.44
N ALA A 85 17.21 13.65 7.50
CA ALA A 85 17.62 12.28 7.15
C ALA A 85 18.19 11.44 8.32
N LYS A 86 18.76 12.07 9.35
CA LYS A 86 19.38 11.37 10.50
C LYS A 86 18.37 10.75 11.46
N SER A 87 17.16 11.31 11.59
CA SER A 87 16.09 10.69 12.40
C SER A 87 15.44 9.52 11.64
N LEU A 88 15.35 9.62 10.31
CA LEU A 88 14.86 8.57 9.43
C LEU A 88 15.75 7.31 9.46
N ASP A 89 17.07 7.50 9.36
CA ASP A 89 18.05 6.40 9.33
C ASP A 89 18.13 5.67 10.69
N LYS A 90 18.07 6.42 11.81
CA LYS A 90 17.94 5.83 13.16
C LYS A 90 16.65 5.04 13.38
N GLY A 91 15.59 5.36 12.64
CA GLY A 91 14.36 4.59 12.63
C GLY A 91 14.52 3.24 11.91
N ARG A 92 15.32 3.21 10.85
CA ARG A 92 15.61 2.00 10.05
C ARG A 92 16.53 1.01 10.74
N GLU A 93 17.43 1.48 11.60
CA GLU A 93 18.33 0.62 12.39
C GLU A 93 17.59 -0.20 13.46
N LYS A 94 16.37 0.20 13.85
CA LYS A 94 15.61 -0.55 14.85
C LYS A 94 15.04 -1.83 14.23
N PRO A 95 15.32 -3.02 14.77
CA PRO A 95 14.75 -4.24 14.27
C PRO A 95 13.22 -4.20 14.37
N LEU A 96 12.55 -4.70 13.34
CA LEU A 96 11.09 -4.78 13.32
C LEU A 96 10.60 -5.61 14.52
N PRO A 97 9.64 -5.11 15.30
CA PRO A 97 9.13 -5.85 16.44
C PRO A 97 8.48 -7.14 15.95
N ARG A 98 8.61 -8.21 16.74
CA ARG A 98 8.12 -9.56 16.37
C ARG A 98 6.63 -9.57 15.98
N ASN A 99 5.82 -8.70 16.57
CA ASN A 99 4.39 -8.59 16.26
C ASN A 99 4.15 -8.05 14.83
N THR A 100 5.00 -7.17 14.31
CA THR A 100 4.92 -6.68 12.93
C THR A 100 5.27 -7.77 11.94
N LEU A 101 6.29 -8.58 12.23
CA LEU A 101 6.61 -9.75 11.40
C LEU A 101 5.49 -10.79 11.40
N LEU A 102 4.88 -11.02 12.57
CA LEU A 102 3.77 -11.98 12.70
C LEU A 102 2.52 -11.52 11.94
N THR A 103 2.19 -10.23 12.00
CA THR A 103 1.05 -9.65 11.25
C THR A 103 1.32 -9.64 9.75
N ALA A 104 2.53 -9.29 9.32
CA ALA A 104 2.92 -9.38 7.92
C ALA A 104 2.83 -10.82 7.38
N LEU A 105 3.33 -11.80 8.15
CA LEU A 105 3.21 -13.21 7.80
C LEU A 105 1.75 -13.64 7.69
N LEU A 106 0.90 -13.22 8.64
CA LEU A 106 -0.53 -13.54 8.58
C LEU A 106 -1.18 -12.94 7.33
N MET A 107 -0.88 -11.68 6.99
CA MET A 107 -1.41 -11.06 5.78
C MET A 107 -1.00 -11.83 4.52
N ILE A 108 0.25 -12.29 4.43
CA ILE A 108 0.73 -13.11 3.31
C ILE A 108 -0.02 -14.44 3.25
N VAL A 109 -0.20 -15.11 4.40
CA VAL A 109 -0.93 -16.38 4.47
C VAL A 109 -2.38 -16.19 4.03
N ILE A 110 -3.10 -15.20 4.56
CA ILE A 110 -4.49 -14.93 4.17
C ILE A 110 -4.58 -14.56 2.68
N ALA A 111 -3.68 -13.69 2.19
CA ALA A 111 -3.65 -13.28 0.78
C ALA A 111 -3.38 -14.47 -0.14
N SER A 112 -2.51 -15.41 0.25
CA SER A 112 -2.26 -16.63 -0.52
C SER A 112 -3.47 -17.56 -0.61
N GLN A 113 -4.41 -17.46 0.34
CA GLN A 113 -5.67 -18.20 0.33
C GLN A 113 -6.79 -17.48 -0.43
N MET A 114 -6.50 -16.34 -1.08
CA MET A 114 -7.47 -15.63 -1.91
C MET A 114 -8.09 -16.47 -3.04
N PRO A 115 -7.33 -17.32 -3.77
CA PRO A 115 -7.91 -18.15 -4.81
C PRO A 115 -8.93 -19.19 -4.29
N THR A 116 -8.81 -19.60 -3.02
CA THR A 116 -9.71 -20.59 -2.42
C THR A 116 -10.88 -19.92 -1.71
N LEU A 117 -10.62 -18.94 -0.85
CA LEU A 117 -11.64 -18.26 -0.04
C LEU A 117 -12.50 -17.29 -0.86
N GLY A 118 -12.00 -16.76 -1.97
CA GLY A 118 -12.63 -15.68 -2.70
C GLY A 118 -12.33 -14.30 -2.09
N ALA A 119 -12.57 -13.25 -2.86
CA ALA A 119 -12.14 -11.90 -2.54
C ALA A 119 -12.88 -11.30 -1.32
N LEU A 120 -14.18 -11.56 -1.17
CA LEU A 120 -14.96 -11.02 -0.05
C LEU A 120 -14.59 -11.67 1.28
N LEU A 121 -14.46 -13.00 1.33
CA LEU A 121 -14.09 -13.70 2.57
C LEU A 121 -12.67 -13.34 3.02
N THR A 122 -11.73 -13.19 2.09
CA THR A 122 -10.37 -12.75 2.44
C THR A 122 -10.34 -11.35 3.04
N VAL A 123 -11.10 -10.40 2.48
CA VAL A 123 -11.24 -9.05 3.05
C VAL A 123 -11.85 -9.10 4.45
N ILE A 124 -12.92 -9.88 4.65
CA ILE A 124 -13.56 -10.05 5.96
C ILE A 124 -12.58 -10.64 6.98
N LEU A 125 -11.88 -11.73 6.61
CA LEU A 125 -10.88 -12.36 7.48
C LEU A 125 -9.78 -11.38 7.86
N ASN A 126 -9.27 -10.61 6.91
CA ASN A 126 -8.20 -9.65 7.14
C ASN A 126 -8.66 -8.52 8.07
N CYS A 127 -9.88 -7.99 7.84
CA CYS A 127 -10.47 -6.94 8.68
C CYS A 127 -10.79 -7.40 10.10
N LEU A 128 -11.02 -8.70 10.31
CA LEU A 128 -11.27 -9.27 11.63
C LEU A 128 -9.97 -9.64 12.36
N LEU A 129 -9.06 -10.31 11.66
CA LEU A 129 -7.83 -10.85 12.25
C LEU A 129 -6.79 -9.77 12.55
N MET A 130 -6.70 -8.72 11.73
CA MET A 130 -5.73 -7.63 11.96
C MET A 130 -5.98 -6.88 13.27
N PRO A 131 -7.20 -6.37 13.56
CA PRO A 131 -7.49 -5.74 14.85
C PRO A 131 -7.34 -6.71 16.03
N LEU A 132 -7.70 -7.98 15.83
CA LEU A 132 -7.57 -9.01 16.87
C LEU A 132 -6.10 -9.27 17.24
N MET A 133 -5.21 -9.35 16.24
CA MET A 133 -3.76 -9.51 16.44
C MET A 133 -3.11 -8.28 17.07
N TRP A 134 -3.65 -7.08 16.85
CA TRP A 134 -3.21 -5.88 17.55
C TRP A 134 -3.67 -5.81 19.01
N GLY A 135 -4.43 -6.80 19.48
CA GLY A 135 -4.85 -6.90 20.88
C GLY A 135 -5.97 -5.93 21.25
N GLU A 136 -6.68 -5.38 20.27
CA GLU A 136 -7.83 -4.51 20.48
C GLU A 136 -8.93 -5.32 21.20
N ARG A 137 -9.24 -4.97 22.46
CA ARG A 137 -10.20 -5.71 23.30
C ARG A 137 -11.64 -5.24 23.16
N ARG A 138 -11.95 -4.48 22.10
CA ARG A 138 -13.29 -3.89 21.86
C ARG A 138 -14.01 -4.64 20.74
N PRO A 139 -14.61 -5.81 21.00
CA PRO A 139 -15.21 -6.65 19.96
C PRO A 139 -16.32 -5.95 19.18
N PHE A 140 -17.10 -5.08 19.83
CA PHE A 140 -18.15 -4.30 19.17
C PHE A 140 -17.61 -3.28 18.14
N ALA A 141 -16.49 -2.62 18.46
CA ALA A 141 -15.86 -1.67 17.54
C ALA A 141 -15.24 -2.41 16.34
N ILE A 142 -14.59 -3.55 16.58
CA ILE A 142 -14.01 -4.41 15.53
C ILE A 142 -15.09 -4.93 14.60
N LEU A 143 -16.22 -5.39 15.15
CA LEU A 143 -17.34 -5.89 14.36
C LEU A 143 -17.95 -4.79 13.48
N SER A 144 -18.20 -3.61 14.07
CA SER A 144 -18.72 -2.46 13.32
C SER A 144 -17.76 -2.02 12.21
N PHE A 145 -16.45 -1.94 12.51
CA PHE A 145 -15.42 -1.65 11.52
C PHE A 145 -15.40 -2.68 10.39
N THR A 146 -15.41 -3.98 10.73
CA THR A 146 -15.39 -5.08 9.74
C THR A 146 -16.59 -4.98 8.81
N VAL A 147 -17.79 -4.78 9.36
CA VAL A 147 -19.02 -4.67 8.56
C VAL A 147 -18.99 -3.44 7.67
N ILE A 148 -18.73 -2.26 8.24
CA ILE A 148 -18.73 -0.99 7.49
C ILE A 148 -17.67 -1.01 6.39
N PHE A 149 -16.44 -1.41 6.72
CA PHE A 149 -15.33 -1.40 5.78
C PHE A 149 -15.52 -2.43 4.67
N THR A 150 -16.01 -3.64 4.99
CA THR A 150 -16.34 -4.66 3.98
C THR A 150 -17.47 -4.16 3.07
N LEU A 151 -18.50 -3.50 3.61
CA LEU A 151 -19.57 -2.91 2.81
C LEU A 151 -19.06 -1.77 1.92
N CYS A 152 -18.15 -0.93 2.40
CA CYS A 152 -17.51 0.11 1.59
C CYS A 152 -16.69 -0.49 0.45
N ILE A 153 -15.91 -1.55 0.71
CA ILE A 153 -15.18 -2.26 -0.34
C ILE A 153 -16.16 -2.86 -1.33
N TRP A 154 -17.18 -3.57 -0.85
CA TRP A 154 -18.19 -4.15 -1.73
C TRP A 154 -18.87 -3.09 -2.61
N ALA A 155 -19.23 -1.94 -2.03
CA ALA A 155 -19.81 -0.82 -2.75
C ALA A 155 -18.83 -0.18 -3.74
N LEU A 156 -17.57 0.02 -3.38
CA LEU A 156 -16.54 0.54 -4.27
C LEU A 156 -16.38 -0.35 -5.50
N PHE A 157 -16.32 -1.67 -5.30
CA PHE A 157 -16.14 -2.60 -6.40
C PHE A 157 -17.40 -2.80 -7.24
N ASN A 158 -18.58 -2.80 -6.62
CA ASN A 158 -19.84 -2.95 -7.35
C ASN A 158 -20.22 -1.67 -8.11
N TYR A 159 -20.13 -0.50 -7.46
CA TYR A 159 -20.58 0.77 -8.03
C TYR A 159 -19.49 1.55 -8.76
N ALA A 160 -18.27 1.65 -8.20
CA ALA A 160 -17.22 2.46 -8.80
C ALA A 160 -16.42 1.69 -9.86
N LEU A 161 -16.12 0.41 -9.61
CA LEU A 161 -15.29 -0.41 -10.50
C LEU A 161 -16.10 -1.36 -11.39
N LYS A 162 -17.37 -1.64 -11.05
CA LYS A 162 -18.25 -2.65 -11.71
C LYS A 162 -17.55 -4.01 -11.90
N VAL A 163 -16.71 -4.39 -10.94
CA VAL A 163 -15.97 -5.66 -10.96
C VAL A 163 -16.77 -6.70 -10.20
N HIS A 164 -17.04 -7.84 -10.84
CA HIS A 164 -17.63 -9.00 -10.19
C HIS A 164 -16.58 -9.69 -9.32
N PHE A 165 -16.83 -9.77 -8.02
CA PHE A 165 -15.99 -10.55 -7.13
C PHE A 165 -16.20 -12.04 -7.40
N GLU A 166 -15.11 -12.78 -7.56
CA GLU A 166 -15.16 -14.24 -7.45
C GLU A 166 -15.58 -14.60 -6.02
N PRO A 167 -16.74 -15.25 -5.85
CA PRO A 167 -17.23 -15.60 -4.53
C PRO A 167 -16.38 -16.69 -3.87
N GLY A 168 -15.49 -17.37 -4.60
CA GLY A 168 -14.67 -18.46 -4.07
C GLY A 168 -15.57 -19.54 -3.46
N LEU A 169 -15.37 -19.88 -2.19
CA LEU A 169 -16.23 -20.81 -1.44
C LEU A 169 -17.68 -20.34 -1.24
N LEU A 170 -17.99 -19.05 -1.41
CA LEU A 170 -19.39 -18.58 -1.38
C LEU A 170 -20.16 -18.95 -2.65
N SER A 171 -19.51 -19.46 -3.71
CA SER A 171 -20.22 -20.00 -4.87
C SER A 171 -21.14 -21.16 -4.49
N VAL A 172 -20.74 -21.96 -3.50
CA VAL A 172 -21.50 -23.13 -3.00
C VAL A 172 -22.81 -22.72 -2.29
N PHE A 173 -22.94 -21.47 -1.85
CA PHE A 173 -24.14 -20.94 -1.20
C PHE A 173 -25.03 -20.09 -2.12
N PHE A 174 -24.53 -19.70 -3.31
CA PHE A 174 -25.21 -18.84 -4.27
C PHE A 174 -25.55 -19.56 -5.60
N GLU A 175 -25.48 -20.89 -5.64
CA GLU A 175 -26.06 -21.75 -6.69
C GLU A 175 -27.59 -21.81 -6.61
#